data_AF-A0A4U1C6T2-F1
#
_entry.id   AF-A0A4U1C6T2-F1
#
_cell.length_a   1.000
_cell.length_b   1.000
_cell.length_c   1.000
_cell.angle_alpha   90.00
_cell.angle_beta   90.00
_cell.angle_gamma   90.00
#
_symmetry.space_group_name_H-M   'P 1'
#
loop_
_entity.id
_entity.type
_entity.pdbx_description
1 polymer ?
#
loop_
_entity_poly.entity_id
_entity_poly.type
_entity_poly.pdbx_seq_one_letter_code
_entity_poly.pdbx_strand_id
1 'polypeptide(L)'
;MKTSNITILLLFFISGVANAQFQQDVQGKPIMAIAYTDVVGTPFLFDNLLKGTATMEDGTVYKDIFLKYDSFKDELFFKNPKDETLLTFVLPVKSFLLEAGTETHLYRNGFPEIDNFSKKAYYRVLFDGGITLLVKNYKTMVENKPYNSATTEKRFIHNTNYYVLKEGTMKKFKPSKKDFLELFPAKATEIDAFMRKEKIDFKDNDDLVKVFEYYSSL
;
A
#
# COMPACT_ATOMS: atom_id res chain seq x y z
N MET A 1 56.64 9.64 14.47
CA MET A 1 55.58 10.33 15.23
C MET A 1 55.29 11.68 14.61
N LYS A 2 54.16 11.80 13.91
CA LYS A 2 53.35 13.02 13.74
C LYS A 2 52.02 12.56 13.13
N THR A 3 51.03 12.43 14.00
CA THR A 3 49.64 12.07 13.68
C THR A 3 48.96 13.27 13.03
N SER A 4 48.39 13.07 11.84
CA SER A 4 47.50 14.05 11.21
C SER A 4 46.10 13.46 11.20
N ASN A 5 45.27 13.89 12.15
CA ASN A 5 43.84 13.63 12.15
C ASN A 5 43.20 14.55 11.11
N ILE A 6 42.71 13.99 10.01
CA ILE A 6 41.83 14.69 9.07
C ILE A 6 40.41 14.18 9.34
N THR A 7 39.66 15.01 10.08
CA THR A 7 38.21 14.92 10.20
C THR A 7 37.61 15.36 8.87
N ILE A 8 37.10 14.43 8.07
CA ILE A 8 36.19 14.76 6.97
C ILE A 8 34.77 14.67 7.53
N LEU A 9 34.26 15.85 7.88
CA LEU A 9 32.85 16.13 8.05
C LEU A 9 32.23 16.14 6.65
N LEU A 10 31.51 15.08 6.26
CA LEU A 10 30.72 15.09 5.03
C LEU A 10 29.24 15.28 5.36
N LEU A 11 28.71 16.37 4.81
CA LEU A 11 27.40 16.96 5.04
C LEU A 11 26.23 16.03 4.69
N PHE A 12 25.32 15.84 5.65
CA PHE A 12 23.94 15.44 5.42
C PHE A 12 23.12 16.66 4.98
N PHE A 13 22.92 16.87 3.68
CA PHE A 13 21.97 17.87 3.16
C PHE A 13 21.29 17.41 1.85
N ILE A 14 20.62 16.25 1.86
CA ILE A 14 19.85 15.78 0.69
C ILE A 14 18.32 15.95 0.89
N SER A 15 17.83 16.09 2.13
CA SER A 15 16.39 16.17 2.41
C SER A 15 15.74 17.55 2.20
N GLY A 16 16.54 18.63 2.15
CA GLY A 16 16.00 20.00 2.03
C GLY A 16 15.54 20.36 0.62
N VAL A 17 16.19 19.84 -0.42
CA VAL A 17 15.93 20.21 -1.82
C VAL A 17 14.62 19.61 -2.32
N ALA A 18 14.29 18.38 -1.92
CA ALA A 18 13.05 17.71 -2.33
C ALA A 18 11.79 18.40 -1.81
N ASN A 19 11.81 18.86 -0.55
CA ASN A 19 10.68 19.58 0.05
C ASN A 19 10.47 20.97 -0.58
N ALA A 20 11.56 21.68 -0.90
CA ALA A 20 11.48 22.97 -1.59
C ALA A 20 10.89 22.84 -3.00
N GLN A 21 11.24 21.77 -3.72
CA GLN A 21 10.68 21.47 -5.04
C GLN A 21 9.19 21.12 -4.96
N PHE A 22 8.78 20.25 -4.01
CA PHE A 22 7.37 19.92 -3.80
C PHE A 22 6.49 21.15 -3.55
N GLN A 23 6.95 22.09 -2.71
CA GLN A 23 6.19 23.29 -2.37
C GLN A 23 5.98 24.25 -3.55
N GLN A 24 6.91 24.27 -4.51
CA GLN A 24 6.80 25.11 -5.72
C GLN A 24 5.93 24.46 -6.79
N ASP A 25 6.11 23.16 -7.01
CA ASP A 25 5.53 22.44 -8.15
C ASP A 25 4.11 21.94 -7.87
N VAL A 26 3.76 21.68 -6.60
CA VAL A 26 2.50 21.01 -6.29
C VAL A 26 1.32 21.95 -6.22
N GLN A 27 0.47 21.81 -7.23
CA GLN A 27 -0.92 22.22 -7.22
C GLN A 27 -1.78 21.01 -6.83
N GLY A 28 -2.63 21.18 -5.83
CA GLY A 28 -3.59 20.17 -5.40
C GLY A 28 -5.01 20.70 -5.45
N LYS A 29 -5.99 19.80 -5.51
CA LYS A 29 -7.40 20.20 -5.36
C LYS A 29 -7.80 20.02 -3.90
N PRO A 30 -8.52 20.97 -3.30
CA PRO A 30 -9.07 20.81 -1.96
C PRO A 30 -9.90 19.52 -1.89
N ILE A 31 -9.75 18.77 -0.81
CA ILE A 31 -10.74 17.74 -0.50
C ILE A 31 -12.08 18.47 -0.30
N MET A 32 -13.10 18.12 -1.08
CA MET A 32 -14.45 18.40 -0.63
C MET A 32 -14.61 17.58 0.63
N ALA A 33 -14.72 18.24 1.80
CA ALA A 33 -14.80 17.57 3.08
C ALA A 33 -15.90 16.52 3.00
N ILE A 34 -15.51 15.25 2.82
CA ILE A 34 -16.45 14.15 2.93
C ILE A 34 -16.62 14.02 4.43
N ALA A 35 -17.59 14.77 4.92
CA ALA A 35 -18.17 14.58 6.21
C ALA A 35 -18.78 13.18 6.19
N TYR A 36 -17.98 12.16 6.48
CA TYR A 36 -18.48 10.88 7.02
C TYR A 36 -19.01 11.13 8.44
N THR A 37 -19.84 12.16 8.60
CA THR A 37 -20.57 12.46 9.82
C THR A 37 -21.49 11.28 10.07
N ASP A 38 -21.49 10.80 11.32
CA ASP A 38 -22.30 9.66 11.77
C ASP A 38 -21.88 8.30 11.19
N VAL A 39 -20.61 8.14 10.81
CA VAL A 39 -20.02 6.83 10.46
C VAL A 39 -18.99 6.42 11.51
N VAL A 40 -19.11 5.20 12.03
CA VAL A 40 -18.15 4.61 12.96
C VAL A 40 -16.91 4.13 12.22
N GLY A 41 -15.74 4.59 12.69
CA GLY A 41 -14.43 4.29 12.11
C GLY A 41 -13.96 5.33 11.11
N THR A 42 -12.81 5.10 10.49
CA THR A 42 -12.20 5.99 9.49
C THR A 42 -12.23 5.35 8.09
N PRO A 43 -12.20 6.10 6.98
CA PRO A 43 -12.01 5.55 5.63
C PRO A 43 -10.53 5.25 5.31
N PHE A 44 -9.62 5.80 6.12
CA PHE A 44 -8.19 5.76 5.88
C PHE A 44 -7.57 4.42 6.25
N LEU A 45 -6.54 4.00 5.52
CA LEU A 45 -5.83 2.75 5.81
C LEU A 45 -5.04 2.83 7.12
N PHE A 46 -4.34 3.95 7.32
CA PHE A 46 -3.62 4.28 8.55
C PHE A 46 -4.26 5.51 9.19
N ASP A 47 -4.31 5.59 10.52
CA ASP A 47 -4.95 6.70 11.24
C ASP A 47 -4.11 7.98 11.25
N ASN A 48 -2.79 7.87 11.14
CA ASN A 48 -1.87 9.01 11.04
C ASN A 48 -1.55 9.38 9.58
N LEU A 49 -1.01 10.58 9.37
CA LEU A 49 -0.29 10.91 8.15
C LEU A 49 1.06 10.20 8.19
N LEU A 50 1.44 9.56 7.09
CA LEU A 50 2.73 8.86 6.99
C LEU A 50 3.63 9.64 6.04
N LYS A 51 4.93 9.66 6.32
CA LYS A 51 5.90 10.10 5.31
C LYS A 51 5.93 9.09 4.17
N GLY A 52 6.31 9.55 3.00
CA GLY A 52 6.34 8.69 1.85
C GLY A 52 6.80 9.36 0.57
N THR A 53 6.70 8.58 -0.50
CA THR A 53 7.02 9.01 -1.85
C THR A 53 5.82 8.76 -2.75
N ALA A 54 5.47 9.72 -3.60
CA ALA A 54 4.45 9.55 -4.64
C ALA A 54 5.10 9.71 -6.02
N THR A 55 4.80 8.79 -6.94
CA THR A 55 5.25 8.81 -8.33
C THR A 55 4.04 8.97 -9.22
N MET A 56 4.02 10.03 -10.03
CA MET A 56 2.94 10.35 -10.96
C MET A 56 3.07 9.54 -12.25
N GLU A 57 2.02 9.50 -13.06
CA GLU A 57 2.03 8.82 -14.37
C GLU A 57 3.04 9.42 -15.36
N ASP A 58 3.31 10.73 -15.28
CA ASP A 58 4.28 11.42 -16.11
C ASP A 58 5.75 11.20 -15.67
N GLY A 59 5.97 10.44 -14.59
CA GLY A 59 7.28 10.16 -14.02
C GLY A 59 7.75 11.15 -12.95
N THR A 60 6.99 12.20 -12.66
CA THR A 60 7.29 13.13 -11.56
C THR A 60 7.30 12.38 -10.22
N VAL A 61 8.33 12.61 -9.40
CA VAL A 61 8.49 11.96 -8.08
C VAL A 61 8.56 12.99 -6.98
N TYR A 62 7.64 12.89 -6.02
CA TYR A 62 7.64 13.68 -4.81
C TYR A 62 8.07 12.80 -3.63
N LYS A 63 9.19 13.13 -2.99
CA LYS A 63 9.78 12.38 -1.87
C LYS A 63 9.63 13.14 -0.55
N ASP A 64 9.69 12.41 0.55
CA ASP A 64 9.66 12.94 1.91
C ASP A 64 8.41 13.78 2.24
N ILE A 65 7.29 13.50 1.58
CA ILE A 65 6.01 14.20 1.77
C ILE A 65 5.08 13.42 2.70
N PHE A 66 4.20 14.13 3.39
CA PHE A 66 3.16 13.50 4.21
C PHE A 66 1.97 13.10 3.36
N LEU A 67 1.63 11.81 3.40
CA LEU A 67 0.61 11.16 2.61
C LEU A 67 -0.49 10.55 3.49
N LYS A 68 -1.71 10.55 2.97
CA LYS A 68 -2.88 9.93 3.57
C LYS A 68 -3.64 9.14 2.52
N TYR A 69 -3.78 7.84 2.74
CA TYR A 69 -4.46 6.96 1.79
C TYR A 69 -5.86 6.60 2.29
N ASP A 70 -6.88 6.99 1.51
CA ASP A 70 -8.27 6.58 1.68
C ASP A 70 -8.48 5.23 0.99
N SER A 71 -8.66 4.21 1.81
CA SER A 71 -8.86 2.83 1.36
C SER A 71 -10.32 2.48 1.04
N PHE A 72 -11.26 3.40 1.30
CA PHE A 72 -12.65 3.28 0.88
C PHE A 72 -12.85 3.84 -0.54
N LYS A 73 -12.26 5.00 -0.83
CA LYS A 73 -12.29 5.64 -2.16
C LYS A 73 -11.13 5.28 -3.09
N ASP A 74 -10.11 4.60 -2.56
CA ASP A 74 -8.89 4.26 -3.30
C ASP A 74 -8.13 5.50 -3.79
N GLU A 75 -8.03 6.51 -2.92
CA GLU A 75 -7.52 7.83 -3.26
C GLU A 75 -6.36 8.24 -2.32
N LEU A 76 -5.32 8.84 -2.90
CA LEU A 76 -4.15 9.31 -2.16
C LEU A 76 -4.21 10.84 -2.01
N PHE A 77 -4.13 11.29 -0.77
CA PHE A 77 -3.99 12.70 -0.41
C PHE A 77 -2.58 13.00 0.06
N PHE A 78 -2.18 14.26 -0.06
CA PHE A 78 -0.96 14.79 0.54
C PHE A 78 -1.27 15.98 1.45
N LYS A 79 -0.41 16.21 2.44
CA LYS A 79 -0.45 17.40 3.29
C LYS A 79 0.17 18.59 2.56
N ASN A 80 -0.60 19.66 2.38
CA ASN A 80 -0.11 20.91 1.82
C ASN A 80 0.97 21.51 2.74
N PRO A 81 2.20 21.77 2.25
CA PRO A 81 3.25 22.36 3.06
C PRO A 81 2.96 23.81 3.47
N LYS A 82 2.03 24.50 2.80
CA LYS A 82 1.73 25.92 3.07
C LYS A 82 0.78 26.13 4.24
N ASP A 83 -0.29 25.34 4.32
CA ASP A 83 -1.39 25.54 5.28
C ASP A 83 -1.83 24.24 5.98
N GLU A 84 -1.08 23.16 5.79
CA GLU A 84 -1.31 21.85 6.40
C GLU A 84 -2.61 21.11 6.01
N THR A 85 -3.40 21.65 5.08
CA THR A 85 -4.62 21.00 4.59
C THR A 85 -4.32 19.76 3.76
N LEU A 86 -5.28 18.83 3.66
CA LEU A 86 -5.16 17.68 2.76
C LEU A 86 -5.67 18.03 1.36
N LEU A 87 -4.88 17.69 0.36
CA LEU A 87 -5.20 17.92 -1.06
C LEU A 87 -5.06 16.62 -1.85
N THR A 88 -5.78 16.53 -2.98
CA THR A 88 -5.57 15.48 -3.98
C THR A 88 -4.54 15.89 -5.01
N PHE A 89 -3.82 14.91 -5.56
CA PHE A 89 -2.92 15.14 -6.68
C PHE A 89 -3.71 15.53 -7.94
N VAL A 90 -3.25 16.55 -8.66
CA VAL A 90 -3.83 16.94 -9.96
C VAL A 90 -3.47 15.93 -11.04
N LEU A 91 -2.22 15.46 -11.03
CA LEU A 91 -1.75 14.40 -11.91
C LEU A 91 -2.11 13.03 -11.31
N PRO A 92 -2.47 12.04 -12.15
CA PRO A 92 -2.72 10.68 -11.68
C PRO A 92 -1.47 10.11 -11.00
N VAL A 93 -1.66 9.53 -9.81
CA VAL A 93 -0.60 8.81 -9.10
C VAL A 93 -0.48 7.42 -9.72
N LYS A 94 0.74 7.02 -10.08
CA LYS A 94 1.05 5.67 -10.59
C LYS A 94 1.38 4.72 -9.45
N SER A 95 2.16 5.19 -8.48
CA SER A 95 2.56 4.42 -7.31
C SER A 95 2.89 5.33 -6.14
N PHE A 96 2.82 4.79 -4.93
CA PHE A 96 3.27 5.50 -3.75
C PHE A 96 3.84 4.54 -2.69
N LEU A 97 4.74 5.07 -1.87
CA LEU A 97 5.35 4.40 -0.73
C LEU A 97 4.86 5.09 0.53
N LEU A 98 4.46 4.32 1.54
CA LEU A 98 4.14 4.83 2.88
C LEU A 98 5.11 4.25 3.90
N GLU A 99 5.72 5.10 4.71
CA GLU A 99 6.62 4.73 5.81
C GLU A 99 5.81 4.57 7.09
N ALA A 100 5.62 3.34 7.56
CA ALA A 100 4.90 3.02 8.78
C ALA A 100 5.86 2.37 9.80
N GLY A 101 6.42 3.20 10.69
CA GLY A 101 7.44 2.73 11.61
C GLY A 101 8.72 2.34 10.86
N THR A 102 9.14 1.08 10.98
CA THR A 102 10.31 0.52 10.27
C THR A 102 9.95 -0.10 8.93
N GLU A 103 8.66 -0.25 8.62
CA GLU A 103 8.19 -0.84 7.37
C GLU A 103 7.92 0.21 6.31
N THR A 104 8.11 -0.17 5.05
CA THR A 104 7.70 0.61 3.89
C THR A 104 6.67 -0.18 3.09
N HIS A 105 5.54 0.46 2.79
CA HIS A 105 4.45 -0.14 2.03
C HIS A 105 4.38 0.46 0.63
N LEU A 106 4.75 -0.33 -0.39
CA LEU A 106 4.67 0.05 -1.79
C LEU A 106 3.30 -0.28 -2.38
N TYR A 107 2.60 0.73 -2.88
CA TYR A 107 1.35 0.62 -3.60
C TYR A 107 1.54 0.96 -5.07
N ARG A 108 0.97 0.15 -5.97
CA ARG A 108 0.97 0.40 -7.43
C ARG A 108 -0.42 0.17 -8.01
N ASN A 109 -0.73 0.88 -9.08
CA ASN A 109 -1.88 0.59 -9.94
C ASN A 109 -1.40 -0.02 -11.29
N GLY A 110 -2.34 -0.22 -12.21
CA GLY A 110 -2.08 -0.78 -13.55
C GLY A 110 -2.23 -2.30 -13.64
N PHE A 111 -2.70 -2.96 -12.57
CA PHE A 111 -2.97 -4.40 -12.57
C PHE A 111 -4.28 -4.75 -13.31
N PRO A 112 -4.46 -6.01 -13.77
CA PRO A 112 -5.71 -6.44 -14.40
C PRO A 112 -6.94 -6.22 -13.51
N GLU A 113 -8.09 -5.98 -14.14
CA GLU A 113 -9.35 -5.77 -13.42
C GLU A 113 -9.85 -7.08 -12.81
N ILE A 114 -10.24 -7.05 -11.53
CA ILE A 114 -10.72 -8.21 -10.77
C ILE A 114 -11.54 -7.74 -9.56
N ASP A 115 -12.54 -8.52 -9.12
CA ASP A 115 -13.35 -8.22 -7.94
C ASP A 115 -13.99 -6.80 -7.93
N ASN A 116 -14.35 -6.28 -9.11
CA ASN A 116 -14.84 -4.91 -9.33
C ASN A 116 -13.81 -3.79 -9.08
N PHE A 117 -12.53 -4.12 -8.96
CA PHE A 117 -11.44 -3.16 -8.96
C PHE A 117 -10.96 -2.91 -10.39
N SER A 118 -10.94 -1.63 -10.80
CA SER A 118 -10.44 -1.22 -12.11
C SER A 118 -8.91 -1.23 -12.15
N LYS A 119 -8.32 -1.02 -13.34
CA LYS A 119 -6.86 -0.86 -13.50
C LYS A 119 -6.27 0.31 -12.69
N LYS A 120 -7.09 1.26 -12.26
CA LYS A 120 -6.65 2.39 -11.43
C LYS A 120 -6.51 2.04 -9.96
N ALA A 121 -6.99 0.87 -9.54
CA ALA A 121 -6.98 0.49 -8.14
C ALA A 121 -5.57 0.24 -7.62
N TYR A 122 -5.27 0.69 -6.40
CA TYR A 122 -3.96 0.50 -5.80
C TYR A 122 -3.87 -0.81 -5.02
N TYR A 123 -2.83 -1.58 -5.26
CA TYR A 123 -2.51 -2.81 -4.52
C TYR A 123 -1.17 -2.63 -3.83
N ARG A 124 -1.05 -3.11 -2.59
CA ARG A 124 0.25 -3.23 -1.95
C ARG A 124 0.99 -4.38 -2.62
N VAL A 125 2.21 -4.11 -3.07
CA VAL A 125 3.12 -5.12 -3.62
C VAL A 125 3.90 -5.72 -2.44
N LEU A 126 3.72 -7.02 -2.20
CA LEU A 126 4.45 -7.75 -1.17
C LEU A 126 5.71 -8.41 -1.75
N PHE A 127 5.61 -8.96 -2.96
CA PHE A 127 6.73 -9.57 -3.67
C PHE A 127 6.59 -9.34 -5.17
N ASP A 128 7.72 -9.17 -5.87
CA ASP A 128 7.78 -8.92 -7.31
C ASP A 128 9.06 -9.53 -7.91
N GLY A 129 8.96 -10.78 -8.39
CA GLY A 129 10.13 -11.57 -8.83
C GLY A 129 9.79 -12.58 -9.93
N GLY A 130 9.16 -12.12 -11.02
CA GLY A 130 8.65 -12.96 -12.12
C GLY A 130 7.23 -13.47 -11.88
N ILE A 131 6.88 -13.66 -10.62
CA ILE A 131 5.51 -13.70 -10.12
C ILE A 131 5.32 -12.56 -9.11
N THR A 132 4.15 -11.95 -9.07
CA THR A 132 3.88 -10.84 -8.15
C THR A 132 2.83 -11.26 -7.12
N LEU A 133 3.15 -11.08 -5.83
CA LEU A 133 2.20 -11.19 -4.72
C LEU A 133 1.66 -9.80 -4.38
N LEU A 134 0.34 -9.67 -4.41
CA LEU A 134 -0.37 -8.43 -4.18
C LEU A 134 -1.38 -8.60 -3.05
N VAL A 135 -1.55 -7.55 -2.24
CA VAL A 135 -2.62 -7.47 -1.24
C VAL A 135 -3.41 -6.18 -1.41
N LYS A 136 -4.74 -6.30 -1.42
CA LYS A 136 -5.68 -5.16 -1.45
C LYS A 136 -6.32 -5.03 -0.08
N ASN A 137 -5.90 -4.01 0.65
CA ASN A 137 -6.58 -3.55 1.87
C ASN A 137 -7.55 -2.45 1.47
N TYR A 138 -8.84 -2.67 1.72
CA TYR A 138 -9.89 -1.72 1.35
C TYR A 138 -10.98 -1.67 2.42
N LYS A 139 -11.69 -0.55 2.49
CA LYS A 139 -12.82 -0.37 3.39
C LYS A 139 -14.12 -0.44 2.61
N THR A 140 -15.15 -1.00 3.23
CA THR A 140 -16.54 -0.91 2.78
C THR A 140 -17.37 -0.25 3.88
N MET A 141 -18.46 0.41 3.51
CA MET A 141 -19.38 0.99 4.48
C MET A 141 -20.62 0.11 4.56
N VAL A 142 -20.93 -0.37 5.76
CA VAL A 142 -22.15 -1.13 6.04
C VAL A 142 -23.10 -0.29 6.87
N GLU A 143 -24.39 -0.46 6.61
CA GLU A 143 -25.46 0.21 7.34
C GLU A 143 -26.19 -0.83 8.19
N ASN A 144 -26.24 -0.61 9.51
CA ASN A 144 -26.97 -1.46 10.43
C ASN A 144 -28.12 -0.69 11.06
N LYS A 145 -29.33 -1.19 10.84
CA LYS A 145 -30.55 -0.67 11.46
C LYS A 145 -31.16 -1.76 12.34
N PRO A 146 -30.94 -1.71 13.67
CA PRO A 146 -31.58 -2.63 14.59
C PRO A 146 -33.11 -2.54 14.51
N TYR A 147 -33.80 -3.68 14.64
CA TYR A 147 -35.25 -3.82 14.39
C TYR A 147 -36.15 -2.87 15.19
N ASN A 148 -35.65 -2.32 16.33
CA ASN A 148 -36.38 -1.38 17.20
C ASN A 148 -35.67 -0.02 17.37
N SER A 149 -34.73 0.36 16.48
CA SER A 149 -34.04 1.64 16.57
C SER A 149 -34.54 2.63 15.51
N ALA A 150 -34.75 3.88 15.93
CA ALA A 150 -34.96 5.02 15.02
C ALA A 150 -33.64 5.49 14.38
N THR A 151 -32.49 5.11 14.95
CA THR A 151 -31.16 5.47 14.45
C THR A 151 -30.56 4.35 13.62
N THR A 152 -29.91 4.76 12.54
CA THR A 152 -29.17 3.88 11.65
C THR A 152 -27.68 4.11 11.86
N GLU A 153 -26.93 3.08 12.23
CA GLU A 153 -25.47 3.18 12.41
C GLU A 153 -24.78 2.80 11.09
N LYS A 154 -23.93 3.70 10.58
CA LYS A 154 -23.01 3.38 9.48
C LYS A 154 -21.64 3.04 10.06
N ARG A 155 -20.97 2.03 9.50
CA ARG A 155 -19.65 1.60 9.96
C ARG A 155 -18.75 1.23 8.80
N PHE A 156 -17.48 1.62 8.90
CA PHE A 156 -16.45 1.10 8.01
C PHE A 156 -15.99 -0.29 8.44
N ILE A 157 -16.00 -1.23 7.49
CA ILE A 157 -15.46 -2.59 7.65
C ILE A 157 -14.17 -2.69 6.84
N HIS A 158 -13.12 -3.19 7.48
CA HIS A 158 -11.85 -3.49 6.81
C HIS A 158 -11.94 -4.83 6.10
N ASN A 159 -11.47 -4.87 4.86
CA ASN A 159 -11.41 -6.06 4.03
C ASN A 159 -10.01 -6.21 3.47
N THR A 160 -9.59 -7.47 3.32
CA THR A 160 -8.28 -7.83 2.78
C THR A 160 -8.46 -8.92 1.74
N ASN A 161 -7.99 -8.68 0.52
CA ASN A 161 -7.92 -9.68 -0.54
C ASN A 161 -6.47 -9.88 -0.98
N TYR A 162 -6.09 -11.13 -1.24
CA TYR A 162 -4.78 -11.49 -1.76
C TYR A 162 -4.89 -11.93 -3.22
N TYR A 163 -3.89 -11.55 -4.00
CA TYR A 163 -3.83 -11.84 -5.42
C TYR A 163 -2.44 -12.26 -5.83
N VAL A 164 -2.39 -13.10 -6.85
CA VAL A 164 -1.18 -13.46 -7.56
C VAL A 164 -1.30 -13.00 -9.01
N LEU A 165 -0.26 -12.35 -9.51
CA LEU A 165 -0.10 -12.03 -10.93
C LEU A 165 1.00 -12.92 -11.50
N LYS A 166 0.64 -13.74 -12.48
CA LYS A 166 1.57 -14.60 -13.22
C LYS A 166 1.24 -14.52 -14.70
N GLU A 167 2.25 -14.22 -15.53
CA GLU A 167 2.09 -14.17 -16.99
C GLU A 167 0.93 -13.26 -17.44
N GLY A 168 0.79 -12.10 -16.80
CA GLY A 168 -0.28 -11.13 -17.08
C GLY A 168 -1.67 -11.51 -16.56
N THR A 169 -1.85 -12.70 -15.98
CA THR A 169 -3.12 -13.16 -15.41
C THR A 169 -3.13 -12.96 -13.90
N MET A 170 -4.12 -12.21 -13.41
CA MET A 170 -4.33 -11.97 -11.98
C MET A 170 -5.38 -12.96 -11.44
N LYS A 171 -5.07 -13.63 -10.33
CA LYS A 171 -5.99 -14.53 -9.63
C LYS A 171 -6.07 -14.17 -8.16
N LYS A 172 -7.30 -14.14 -7.63
CA LYS A 172 -7.54 -14.05 -6.20
C LYS A 172 -7.27 -15.40 -5.55
N PHE A 173 -6.69 -15.40 -4.35
CA PHE A 173 -6.57 -16.59 -3.53
C PHE A 173 -6.73 -16.23 -2.04
N LYS A 174 -6.98 -17.24 -1.21
CA LYS A 174 -6.95 -17.10 0.24
C LYS A 174 -5.64 -17.67 0.75
N PRO A 175 -4.81 -16.90 1.48
CA PRO A 175 -3.59 -17.43 2.08
C PRO A 175 -3.88 -18.67 2.93
N SER A 176 -3.52 -19.82 2.38
CA SER A 176 -3.71 -21.11 2.99
C SER A 176 -2.89 -22.13 2.22
N LYS A 177 -2.41 -23.15 2.92
CA LYS A 177 -1.69 -24.26 2.30
C LYS A 177 -2.40 -24.81 1.06
N LYS A 178 -3.71 -25.04 1.14
CA LYS A 178 -4.50 -25.59 0.04
C LYS A 178 -4.37 -24.71 -1.21
N ASP A 179 -4.70 -23.42 -1.09
CA ASP A 179 -4.70 -22.50 -2.21
C ASP A 179 -3.30 -22.32 -2.81
N PHE A 180 -2.25 -22.30 -1.99
CA PHE A 180 -0.86 -22.26 -2.49
C PHE A 180 -0.52 -23.44 -3.40
N LEU A 181 -0.92 -24.65 -3.01
CA LEU A 181 -0.67 -25.86 -3.81
C LEU A 181 -1.51 -25.88 -5.09
N GLU A 182 -2.72 -25.32 -5.06
CA GLU A 182 -3.57 -25.16 -6.24
C GLU A 182 -3.06 -24.08 -7.20
N LEU A 183 -2.43 -23.01 -6.69
CA LEU A 183 -1.79 -21.99 -7.50
C LEU A 183 -0.53 -22.50 -8.22
N PHE A 184 0.21 -23.42 -7.59
CA PHE A 184 1.50 -23.90 -8.08
C PHE A 184 1.58 -25.43 -8.16
N PRO A 185 0.70 -26.10 -8.93
CA PRO A 185 0.58 -27.55 -8.91
C PRO A 185 1.87 -28.27 -9.35
N ALA A 186 2.63 -27.67 -10.29
CA ALA A 186 3.86 -28.25 -10.81
C ALA A 186 5.02 -28.30 -9.80
N LYS A 187 4.96 -27.49 -8.73
CA LYS A 187 5.99 -27.40 -7.67
C LYS A 187 5.38 -27.64 -6.27
N ALA A 188 4.21 -28.27 -6.23
CA ALA A 188 3.41 -28.39 -5.01
C ALA A 188 4.15 -29.19 -3.92
N THR A 189 4.90 -30.24 -4.28
CA THR A 189 5.63 -31.07 -3.32
C THR A 189 6.75 -30.29 -2.64
N GLU A 190 7.54 -29.53 -3.41
CA GLU A 190 8.64 -28.70 -2.92
C GLU A 190 8.11 -27.57 -2.03
N ILE A 191 7.05 -26.88 -2.46
CA ILE A 191 6.41 -25.82 -1.69
C ILE A 191 5.81 -26.37 -0.38
N ASP A 192 5.17 -27.54 -0.39
CA ASP A 192 4.64 -28.14 0.85
C ASP A 192 5.75 -28.47 1.85
N ALA A 193 6.86 -29.03 1.38
CA ALA A 193 8.01 -29.33 2.21
C ALA A 193 8.59 -28.05 2.83
N PHE A 194 8.76 -26.99 2.04
CA PHE A 194 9.23 -25.70 2.51
C PHE A 194 8.30 -25.08 3.55
N MET A 195 6.99 -25.02 3.27
CA MET A 195 6.01 -24.43 4.19
C MET A 195 6.00 -25.12 5.56
N ARG A 196 6.16 -26.46 5.58
CA ARG A 196 6.26 -27.23 6.83
C ARG A 196 7.56 -26.99 7.57
N LYS A 197 8.68 -26.91 6.84
CA LYS A 197 10.02 -26.71 7.41
C LYS A 197 10.13 -25.33 8.07
N GLU A 198 9.70 -24.30 7.38
CA GLU A 198 9.77 -22.90 7.84
C GLU A 198 8.60 -22.51 8.75
N LYS A 199 7.60 -23.39 8.94
CA LYS A 199 6.42 -23.18 9.79
C LYS A 199 5.65 -21.90 9.44
N ILE A 200 5.41 -21.72 8.14
CA ILE A 200 4.75 -20.54 7.57
C ILE A 200 3.43 -20.22 8.26
N ASP A 201 3.30 -19.00 8.78
CA ASP A 201 2.03 -18.41 9.20
C ASP A 201 1.37 -17.71 8.01
N PHE A 202 0.26 -18.27 7.53
CA PHE A 202 -0.50 -17.71 6.40
C PHE A 202 -1.18 -16.36 6.70
N LYS A 203 -1.15 -15.90 7.95
CA LYS A 203 -1.65 -14.57 8.35
C LYS A 203 -0.56 -13.50 8.31
N ASP A 204 0.71 -13.90 8.26
CA ASP A 204 1.85 -13.00 8.24
C ASP A 204 2.30 -12.77 6.78
N ASN A 205 2.29 -11.51 6.36
CA ASN A 205 2.70 -11.14 5.00
C ASN A 205 4.16 -11.49 4.71
N ASP A 206 5.06 -11.40 5.69
CA ASP A 206 6.48 -11.69 5.48
C ASP A 206 6.70 -13.19 5.24
N ASP A 207 5.93 -14.04 5.94
CA ASP A 207 5.91 -15.47 5.70
C ASP A 207 5.30 -15.83 4.35
N LEU A 208 4.27 -15.11 3.89
CA LEU A 208 3.76 -15.27 2.52
C LEU A 208 4.84 -14.92 1.49
N VAL A 209 5.58 -13.83 1.71
CA VAL A 209 6.69 -13.42 0.83
C VAL A 209 7.75 -14.52 0.74
N LYS A 210 8.16 -15.13 1.87
CA LYS A 210 9.12 -16.25 1.88
C LYS A 210 8.70 -17.42 0.99
N VAL A 211 7.40 -17.75 0.95
CA VAL A 211 6.88 -18.82 0.09
C VAL A 211 7.00 -18.44 -1.40
N PHE A 212 6.69 -17.20 -1.75
CA PHE A 212 6.80 -16.70 -3.13
C PHE A 212 8.27 -16.57 -3.58
N GLU A 213 9.16 -16.13 -2.69
CA GLU A 213 10.61 -16.11 -2.92
C GLU A 213 11.15 -17.51 -3.19
N TYR A 214 10.79 -18.48 -2.34
CA TYR A 214 11.18 -19.87 -2.52
C TYR A 214 10.66 -20.42 -3.84
N TYR A 215 9.37 -20.23 -4.15
CA TYR A 215 8.80 -20.67 -5.43
C TYR A 215 9.53 -20.08 -6.64
N SER A 216 9.89 -18.80 -6.59
CA SER A 216 10.59 -18.11 -7.69
C SER A 216 12.04 -18.58 -7.87
N SER A 217 12.59 -19.31 -6.89
CA SER A 217 13.92 -19.91 -6.96
C SER A 217 13.95 -21.34 -7.51
N LEU A 218 12.79 -21.95 -7.77
CA LEU A 218 12.60 -23.34 -8.27
C LEU A 218 12.52 -23.45 -9.80
#